data_AF-A0A371IKE9-F1
#
_entry.id   AF-A0A371IKE9-F1
#
_cell.length_a   1.000
_cell.length_b   1.000
_cell.length_c   1.000
_cell.angle_alpha   90.00
_cell.angle_beta   90.00
_cell.angle_gamma   90.00
#
_symmetry.space_group_name_H-M   'P 1'
#
loop_
_entity.id
_entity.type
_entity.pdbx_description
1 polymer ?
#
loop_
_entity_poly.entity_id
_entity_poly.type
_entity_poly.pdbx_seq_one_letter_code
_entity_poly.pdbx_strand_id
1 'polypeptide(L)'
;MKFNNFKKAAISAFAVVAIGAGCVFAATPVAQQAYYDTFTFKVNGNAQFISDNTKKPFIANSRVYVPISTLSDLGISNVEWIPAANGMPATLNVSPVKSQTAGMDPAKEAYYEAKIKQLADDLAKKEAEVKTLTDENKKLKDETAKSKTSSTSDDLKRAARDLADDFNRDRYLNRVDIGGRSFDISYNFYYGRSFEVEAYIKGLTSDDLTRLKKDSRNLDRVMDDVVSQINKDKNFKNVDKDIVVFDGTSNNNSKKVADYYERDGRGIRGGVTL
;
A
#
# COMPACT_ATOMS: atom_id res chain seq x y z
N MET A 1 -28.64 -59.64 29.76
CA MET A 1 -28.82 -58.63 30.84
C MET A 1 -27.43 -58.36 31.42
N LYS A 2 -26.82 -57.17 31.46
CA LYS A 2 -27.28 -55.78 31.47
C LYS A 2 -26.15 -54.88 30.89
N PHE A 3 -26.41 -54.17 29.79
CA PHE A 3 -25.54 -53.09 29.28
C PHE A 3 -26.38 -51.83 28.96
N ASN A 4 -27.19 -51.37 29.92
CA ASN A 4 -28.05 -50.17 29.73
C ASN A 4 -27.90 -49.08 30.80
N ASN A 5 -26.95 -49.17 31.72
CA ASN A 5 -26.86 -48.22 32.85
C ASN A 5 -25.74 -47.17 32.71
N PHE A 6 -24.87 -47.24 31.71
CA PHE A 6 -23.75 -46.28 31.59
C PHE A 6 -24.06 -45.01 30.79
N LYS A 7 -25.18 -44.93 30.06
CA LYS A 7 -25.59 -43.69 29.37
C LYS A 7 -26.41 -42.73 30.23
N LYS A 8 -26.89 -43.15 31.41
CA LYS A 8 -27.64 -42.28 32.35
C LYS A 8 -26.75 -41.56 33.38
N ALA A 9 -25.51 -42.01 33.59
CA ALA A 9 -24.58 -41.40 34.54
C ALA A 9 -23.81 -40.17 33.97
N ALA A 10 -23.65 -40.08 32.65
CA ALA A 10 -22.97 -38.94 32.03
C ALA A 10 -23.86 -37.68 31.92
N ILE A 11 -25.19 -37.84 31.86
CA ILE A 11 -26.14 -36.71 31.76
C ILE A 11 -26.39 -36.06 33.14
N SER A 12 -26.34 -36.83 34.23
CA SER A 12 -26.49 -36.26 35.58
C SER A 12 -25.23 -35.51 36.06
N ALA A 13 -24.04 -35.88 35.61
CA ALA A 13 -22.81 -35.15 35.94
C ALA A 13 -22.74 -33.77 35.24
N PHE A 14 -23.34 -33.62 34.06
CA PHE A 14 -23.42 -32.32 33.36
C PHE A 14 -24.46 -31.37 33.99
N ALA A 15 -25.51 -31.90 34.63
CA ALA A 15 -26.54 -31.09 35.28
C ALA A 15 -26.10 -30.53 36.65
N VAL A 16 -25.18 -31.19 37.36
CA VAL A 16 -24.73 -30.72 38.69
C VAL A 16 -23.64 -29.64 38.57
N VAL A 17 -22.80 -29.67 37.54
CA VAL A 17 -21.80 -28.61 37.30
C VAL A 17 -22.47 -27.30 36.82
N ALA A 18 -23.61 -27.39 36.13
CA ALA A 18 -24.39 -26.21 35.73
C ALA A 18 -25.11 -25.52 36.91
N ILE A 19 -25.40 -26.22 38.01
CA ILE A 19 -26.07 -25.64 39.19
C ILE A 19 -25.04 -25.16 40.23
N GLY A 20 -23.83 -25.75 40.28
CA GLY A 20 -22.76 -25.35 41.19
C GLY A 20 -22.03 -24.06 40.83
N ALA A 21 -22.08 -23.61 39.57
CA ALA A 21 -21.54 -22.31 39.15
C ALA A 21 -22.54 -21.15 39.30
N GLY A 22 -23.75 -21.40 39.79
CA GLY A 22 -24.80 -20.38 39.97
C GLY A 22 -24.85 -19.71 41.35
N CYS A 23 -24.08 -20.17 42.34
CA CYS A 23 -24.30 -19.77 43.74
C CYS A 23 -23.01 -19.43 44.50
N VAL A 24 -22.04 -18.74 43.90
CA VAL A 24 -21.04 -17.97 44.66
C VAL A 24 -20.68 -16.67 43.93
N PHE A 25 -21.69 -15.88 43.58
CA PHE A 25 -21.54 -14.44 43.73
C PHE A 25 -22.29 -14.09 45.00
N ALA A 26 -21.55 -13.76 46.04
CA ALA A 26 -22.07 -12.97 47.14
C ALA A 26 -22.89 -11.83 46.53
N ALA A 27 -24.09 -11.62 47.06
CA ALA A 27 -24.99 -10.56 46.64
C ALA A 27 -24.31 -9.19 46.76
N THR A 28 -23.59 -8.78 45.72
CA THR A 28 -23.49 -7.37 45.42
C THR A 28 -24.90 -6.94 45.05
N PRO A 29 -25.47 -5.91 45.69
CA PRO A 29 -26.70 -5.33 45.19
C PRO A 29 -26.41 -4.85 43.78
N VAL A 30 -26.83 -5.62 42.78
CA VAL A 30 -26.91 -5.12 41.41
C VAL A 30 -27.96 -4.04 41.52
N ALA A 31 -27.53 -2.78 41.41
CA ALA A 31 -28.45 -1.67 41.27
C ALA A 31 -29.28 -1.98 40.02
N GLN A 32 -30.46 -2.56 40.24
CA GLN A 32 -31.44 -2.79 39.21
C GLN A 32 -31.89 -1.40 38.80
N GLN A 33 -31.19 -0.82 37.81
CA GLN A 33 -31.69 0.32 37.06
C GLN A 33 -32.87 -0.22 36.27
N ALA A 34 -34.00 -0.36 36.95
CA ALA A 34 -35.28 -0.51 36.30
C ALA A 34 -35.53 0.82 35.59
N TYR A 35 -35.30 0.82 34.28
CA TYR A 35 -35.81 1.85 33.39
C TYR A 35 -37.33 1.71 33.38
N TYR A 36 -37.98 2.37 34.33
CA TYR A 36 -39.43 2.46 34.31
C TYR A 36 -39.82 3.45 33.21
N ASP A 37 -40.45 2.95 32.15
CA ASP A 37 -41.03 3.74 31.05
C ASP A 37 -42.29 4.52 31.50
N THR A 38 -42.37 4.89 32.79
CA THR A 38 -43.55 5.45 33.44
C THR A 38 -43.46 6.95 33.71
N PHE A 39 -42.39 7.62 33.29
CA PHE A 39 -42.26 9.08 33.42
C PHE A 39 -42.59 9.80 32.13
N THR A 40 -43.70 10.55 32.14
CA THR A 40 -43.97 11.57 31.13
C THR A 40 -43.31 12.88 31.56
N PHE A 41 -42.16 13.20 30.97
CA PHE A 41 -41.52 14.49 31.21
C PHE A 41 -42.33 15.59 30.51
N LYS A 42 -42.86 16.57 31.25
CA LYS A 42 -43.65 17.67 30.68
C LYS A 42 -42.93 18.99 30.88
N VAL A 43 -42.76 19.75 29.79
CA VAL A 43 -42.29 21.15 29.82
C VAL A 43 -43.44 22.02 29.37
N ASN A 44 -43.85 22.99 30.19
CA ASN A 44 -44.99 23.87 29.93
C ASN A 44 -46.28 23.10 29.56
N GLY A 45 -46.52 21.96 30.21
CA GLY A 45 -47.70 21.11 29.96
C GLY A 45 -47.57 20.11 28.80
N ASN A 46 -46.56 20.26 27.94
CA ASN A 46 -46.34 19.39 26.78
C ASN A 46 -45.36 18.26 27.09
N ALA A 47 -45.74 17.02 26.76
CA ALA A 47 -44.88 15.86 26.92
C ALA A 47 -43.67 15.94 25.99
N GLN A 48 -42.47 15.78 26.55
CA GLN A 48 -41.21 15.73 25.85
C GLN A 48 -40.83 14.27 25.61
N PHE A 49 -40.56 13.93 24.36
CA PHE A 49 -40.12 12.59 23.98
C PHE A 49 -38.60 12.56 23.93
N ILE A 50 -37.99 11.78 24.81
CA ILE A 50 -36.53 11.58 24.85
C ILE A 50 -36.24 10.23 24.24
N SER A 51 -35.76 10.22 22.99
CA SER A 51 -35.49 8.99 22.23
C SER A 51 -34.22 8.27 22.70
N ASP A 52 -33.24 9.00 23.23
CA ASP A 52 -31.97 8.47 23.70
C ASP A 52 -32.09 7.91 25.13
N ASN A 53 -31.90 6.61 25.28
CA ASN A 53 -32.00 5.92 26.57
C ASN A 53 -30.98 6.40 27.61
N THR A 54 -29.84 6.95 27.19
CA THR A 54 -28.83 7.51 28.12
C THR A 54 -29.25 8.84 28.73
N LYS A 55 -30.25 9.50 28.12
CA LYS A 55 -30.82 10.77 28.54
C LYS A 55 -32.18 10.61 29.23
N LYS A 56 -32.70 9.39 29.35
CA LYS A 56 -33.98 9.16 30.01
C LYS A 56 -33.84 9.29 31.53
N PRO A 57 -34.79 9.96 32.21
CA PRO A 57 -34.89 9.87 33.66
C PRO A 57 -35.02 8.42 34.11
N PHE A 58 -34.43 8.08 35.26
CA PHE A 58 -34.50 6.73 35.83
C PHE A 58 -34.66 6.78 37.34
N ILE A 59 -35.18 5.70 37.93
CA ILE A 59 -35.26 5.53 39.38
C ILE A 59 -34.14 4.60 39.81
N ALA A 60 -33.37 5.02 40.81
CA ALA A 60 -32.47 4.13 41.53
C ALA A 60 -32.53 4.43 43.03
N ASN A 61 -32.46 3.41 43.88
CA ASN A 61 -32.45 3.58 45.34
C ASN A 61 -33.60 4.48 45.86
N SER A 62 -34.80 4.30 45.32
CA SER A 62 -36.01 5.11 45.62
C SER A 62 -35.85 6.62 45.40
N ARG A 63 -34.94 7.04 44.52
CA ARG A 63 -34.74 8.42 44.09
C ARG A 63 -34.86 8.54 42.57
N VAL A 64 -35.41 9.65 42.10
CA VAL A 64 -35.49 9.97 40.67
C VAL A 64 -34.20 10.69 40.27
N TYR A 65 -33.53 10.17 39.26
CA TYR A 65 -32.35 10.78 38.64
C TYR A 65 -32.71 11.30 37.25
N VAL A 66 -32.33 12.53 36.97
CA VAL A 66 -32.46 13.15 35.66
C VAL A 66 -31.05 13.52 35.17
N PRO A 67 -30.59 13.01 34.02
CA PRO A 67 -29.28 13.36 33.49
C PRO A 67 -29.16 14.86 33.22
N ILE A 68 -27.99 15.44 33.54
CA ILE A 68 -27.71 16.88 33.35
C ILE A 68 -27.78 17.26 31.86
N SER A 69 -27.38 16.36 30.97
CA SER A 69 -27.51 16.54 29.51
C SER A 69 -28.95 16.74 29.08
N THR A 70 -29.89 16.00 29.67
CA THR A 70 -31.33 16.14 29.43
C THR A 70 -31.84 17.51 29.85
N LEU A 71 -31.34 18.04 30.97
CA LEU A 71 -31.69 19.39 31.45
C LEU A 71 -31.11 20.49 30.55
N SER A 72 -29.89 20.30 30.05
CA SER A 72 -29.24 21.20 29.11
C SER A 72 -29.95 21.25 27.75
N ASP A 73 -30.35 20.10 27.21
CA ASP A 73 -31.09 20.00 25.94
C ASP A 73 -32.44 20.73 26.01
N LEU A 74 -32.99 20.89 27.23
CA LEU A 74 -34.25 21.57 27.51
C LEU A 74 -34.06 23.04 27.93
N GLY A 75 -32.84 23.58 27.92
CA GLY A 75 -32.55 24.98 28.22
C GLY A 75 -32.66 25.34 29.71
N ILE A 76 -32.45 24.38 30.62
CA ILE A 76 -32.52 24.56 32.08
C ILE A 76 -31.10 24.61 32.65
N SER A 77 -30.72 25.72 33.31
CA SER A 77 -29.37 25.87 33.87
C SER A 77 -29.27 25.66 35.38
N ASN A 78 -30.35 25.92 36.13
CA ASN A 78 -30.38 25.76 37.58
C ASN A 78 -31.60 24.94 38.00
N VAL A 79 -31.34 23.95 38.85
CA VAL A 79 -32.34 23.06 39.43
C VAL A 79 -32.19 23.12 40.95
N GLU A 80 -33.22 23.60 41.63
CA GLU A 80 -33.28 23.66 43.09
C GLU A 80 -34.38 22.73 43.60
N TRP A 81 -34.01 21.83 44.52
CA TRP A 81 -34.95 20.95 45.19
C TRP A 81 -35.44 21.57 46.49
N ILE A 82 -36.74 21.86 46.56
CA ILE A 82 -37.40 22.28 47.79
C ILE A 82 -38.08 21.05 48.38
N PRO A 83 -37.57 20.48 49.50
CA PRO A 83 -38.15 19.30 50.10
C PRO A 83 -39.57 19.58 50.61
N ALA A 84 -40.42 18.55 50.63
CA ALA A 84 -41.78 18.65 51.16
C ALA A 84 -41.75 19.08 52.64
N ALA A 85 -42.55 20.09 52.99
CA ALA A 85 -42.71 20.55 54.37
C ALA A 85 -44.18 20.93 54.62
N ASN A 86 -44.69 20.61 55.82
CA ASN A 86 -45.99 21.05 56.34
C ASN A 86 -47.17 20.86 55.37
N GLY A 87 -47.36 19.65 54.83
CA GLY A 87 -48.50 19.32 53.98
C GLY A 87 -48.43 19.87 52.55
N MET A 88 -47.34 20.54 52.16
CA MET A 88 -47.07 20.93 50.78
C MET A 88 -46.20 19.89 50.06
N PRO A 89 -46.49 19.59 48.77
CA PRO A 89 -45.69 18.66 47.99
C PRO A 89 -44.27 19.20 47.77
N ALA A 90 -43.31 18.30 47.63
CA ALA A 90 -41.96 18.67 47.23
C ALA A 90 -41.99 19.33 45.86
N THR A 91 -41.23 20.41 45.70
CA THR A 91 -41.25 21.21 44.47
C THR A 91 -39.84 21.27 43.90
N LEU A 92 -39.74 21.00 42.60
CA LEU A 92 -38.52 21.19 41.83
C LEU A 92 -38.61 22.53 41.10
N ASN A 93 -37.86 23.52 41.56
CA ASN A 93 -37.78 24.80 40.87
C ASN A 93 -36.74 24.71 39.76
N VAL A 94 -37.19 24.89 38.53
CA VAL A 94 -36.34 24.96 37.34
C VAL A 94 -36.30 26.40 36.88
N SER A 95 -35.10 26.96 36.77
CA SER A 95 -34.91 28.27 36.15
C SER A 95 -34.42 28.08 34.71
N PRO A 96 -35.04 28.74 33.71
CA PRO A 96 -34.49 28.76 32.37
C PRO A 96 -33.08 29.35 32.41
N VAL A 97 -32.22 28.94 31.49
CA VAL A 97 -30.97 29.65 31.20
C VAL A 97 -31.34 31.14 31.08
N LYS A 98 -30.86 31.99 31.99
CA LYS A 98 -31.11 33.43 31.92
C LYS A 98 -30.81 33.87 30.49
N SER A 99 -31.82 34.45 29.84
CA SER A 99 -31.83 35.00 28.49
C SER A 99 -30.46 35.06 27.84
N GLN A 100 -30.26 34.23 26.81
CA GLN A 100 -29.29 34.51 25.76
C GLN A 100 -29.68 35.83 25.09
N THR A 101 -29.21 36.95 25.64
CA THR A 101 -29.00 38.18 24.89
C THR A 101 -27.92 38.99 25.61
N ALA A 102 -26.79 39.11 24.93
CA ALA A 102 -25.61 39.92 25.24
C ALA A 102 -24.74 39.45 26.43
N GLY A 103 -23.60 38.84 26.09
CA GLY A 103 -22.48 38.64 27.00
C GLY A 103 -21.97 37.20 27.01
N MET A 104 -21.40 36.74 25.89
CA MET A 104 -20.24 35.86 26.04
C MET A 104 -19.27 36.61 26.96
N ASP A 105 -18.73 35.92 27.96
CA ASP A 105 -17.58 36.40 28.71
C ASP A 105 -16.59 37.04 27.71
N PRO A 106 -16.31 38.36 27.78
CA PRO A 106 -15.51 39.06 26.75
C PRO A 106 -14.15 38.41 26.54
N ALA A 107 -13.62 37.73 27.57
CA ALA A 107 -12.40 36.94 27.48
C ALA A 107 -12.57 35.69 26.61
N LYS A 108 -13.75 35.06 26.60
CA LYS A 108 -14.07 33.91 25.73
C LYS A 108 -14.33 34.33 24.30
N GLU A 109 -15.04 35.43 24.07
CA GLU A 109 -15.28 35.95 22.71
C GLU A 109 -13.96 36.34 22.04
N ALA A 110 -13.11 37.13 22.73
CA ALA A 110 -11.77 37.47 22.24
C ALA A 110 -10.88 36.23 22.03
N TYR A 111 -11.00 35.21 22.89
CA TYR A 111 -10.29 33.94 22.72
C TYR A 111 -10.76 33.19 21.48
N TYR A 112 -12.08 33.09 21.25
CA TYR A 112 -12.63 32.41 20.08
C TYR A 112 -12.35 33.18 18.79
N GLU A 113 -12.41 34.52 18.78
CA GLU A 113 -12.00 35.33 17.62
C GLU A 113 -10.51 35.18 17.31
N ALA A 114 -9.64 35.24 18.32
CA ALA A 114 -8.20 34.98 18.15
C ALA A 114 -7.94 33.56 17.62
N LYS A 115 -8.71 32.57 18.10
CA LYS A 115 -8.60 31.19 17.64
C LYS A 115 -9.09 31.03 16.20
N ILE A 116 -10.18 31.68 15.81
CA ILE A 116 -10.69 31.69 14.44
C ILE A 116 -9.67 32.33 13.51
N LYS A 117 -9.07 33.46 13.90
CA LYS A 117 -8.03 34.12 13.12
C LYS A 117 -6.79 33.25 12.95
N GLN A 118 -6.33 32.62 14.03
CA GLN A 118 -5.22 31.66 13.98
C GLN A 118 -5.53 30.48 13.04
N LEU A 119 -6.74 29.91 13.14
CA LEU A 119 -7.16 28.82 12.27
C LEU A 119 -7.28 29.26 10.81
N ALA A 120 -7.72 30.49 10.54
CA ALA A 120 -7.77 31.04 9.19
C ALA A 120 -6.36 31.23 8.59
N ASP A 121 -5.41 31.73 9.39
CA ASP A 121 -4.01 31.88 8.98
C ASP A 121 -3.33 30.53 8.74
N ASP A 122 -3.56 29.55 9.62
CA ASP A 122 -3.09 28.17 9.46
C ASP A 122 -3.70 27.50 8.23
N LEU A 123 -4.99 27.74 7.96
CA LEU A 123 -5.69 27.24 6.78
C LEU A 123 -5.11 27.84 5.50
N ALA A 124 -4.91 29.17 5.45
CA ALA A 124 -4.29 29.83 4.30
C ALA A 124 -2.87 29.33 4.03
N LYS A 125 -2.07 29.10 5.09
CA LYS A 125 -0.72 28.53 4.97
C LYS A 125 -0.75 27.09 4.46
N LYS A 126 -1.71 26.28 4.93
CA LYS A 126 -1.91 24.90 4.46
C LYS A 126 -2.41 24.85 3.03
N GLU A 127 -3.29 25.75 2.61
CA GLU A 127 -3.75 25.86 1.22
C GLU A 127 -2.60 26.22 0.27
N ALA A 128 -1.70 27.12 0.68
CA ALA A 128 -0.50 27.43 -0.08
C ALA A 128 0.46 26.23 -0.20
N GLU A 129 0.69 25.50 0.90
CA GLU A 129 1.51 24.29 0.92
C GLU A 129 0.90 23.18 0.05
N VAL A 130 -0.42 22.98 0.11
CA VAL A 130 -1.15 22.04 -0.75
C VAL A 130 -1.00 22.44 -2.21
N LYS A 131 -1.10 23.73 -2.55
CA LYS A 131 -0.90 24.20 -3.92
C LYS A 131 0.52 23.88 -4.43
N THR A 132 1.55 24.19 -3.64
CA THR A 132 2.95 23.85 -3.98
C THR A 132 3.14 22.35 -4.14
N LEU A 133 2.64 21.54 -3.22
CA LEU A 133 2.71 20.08 -3.30
C LEU A 133 1.92 19.51 -4.48
N THR A 134 0.83 20.16 -4.88
CA THR A 134 0.04 19.76 -6.06
C THR A 134 0.80 20.07 -7.35
N ASP A 135 1.45 21.23 -7.41
CA ASP A 135 2.29 21.63 -8.54
C ASP A 135 3.56 20.77 -8.64
N GLU A 136 4.22 20.45 -7.52
CA GLU A 136 5.35 19.52 -7.47
C GLU A 136 4.93 18.09 -7.83
N ASN A 137 3.79 17.61 -7.33
CA ASN A 137 3.26 16.30 -7.73
C ASN A 137 2.91 16.27 -9.22
N LYS A 138 2.39 17.37 -9.78
CA LYS A 138 2.15 17.47 -11.22
C LYS A 138 3.47 17.40 -11.99
N LYS A 139 4.49 18.15 -11.56
CA LYS A 139 5.83 18.12 -12.17
C LYS A 139 6.49 16.74 -12.07
N LEU A 140 6.43 16.10 -10.90
CA LEU A 140 6.94 14.74 -10.69
C LEU A 140 6.16 13.71 -11.49
N LYS A 141 4.83 13.85 -11.62
CA LYS A 141 4.01 13.02 -12.51
C LYS A 141 4.38 13.23 -13.97
N ASP A 142 4.67 14.46 -14.40
CA ASP A 142 5.10 14.78 -15.76
C ASP A 142 6.54 14.30 -16.05
N GLU A 143 7.44 14.35 -15.07
CA GLU A 143 8.81 13.78 -15.15
C GLU A 143 8.80 12.24 -15.12
N THR A 144 7.96 11.64 -14.29
CA THR A 144 7.74 10.18 -14.26
C THR A 144 7.04 9.72 -15.53
N ALA A 145 6.10 10.51 -16.06
CA ALA A 145 5.52 10.28 -17.37
C ALA A 145 6.64 10.37 -18.41
N LYS A 146 7.45 11.43 -18.50
CA LYS A 146 8.61 11.48 -19.43
C LYS A 146 9.57 10.29 -19.28
N SER A 147 9.80 9.79 -18.07
CA SER A 147 10.62 8.61 -17.80
C SER A 147 9.93 7.27 -18.15
N LYS A 148 8.60 7.21 -18.16
CA LYS A 148 7.79 6.05 -18.57
C LYS A 148 7.35 6.12 -20.04
N THR A 149 7.38 7.30 -20.64
CA THR A 149 7.14 7.62 -22.04
C THR A 149 8.46 7.68 -22.82
N SER A 150 9.51 6.96 -22.38
CA SER A 150 10.28 6.20 -23.37
C SER A 150 9.55 4.88 -23.58
N SER A 151 8.44 4.91 -24.34
CA SER A 151 7.89 3.70 -24.97
C SER A 151 8.98 2.92 -25.71
N THR A 152 9.99 3.66 -26.19
CA THR A 152 11.27 3.15 -26.68
C THR A 152 11.91 2.10 -25.77
N SER A 153 11.92 2.21 -24.42
CA SER A 153 12.65 1.22 -23.60
C SER A 153 12.03 -0.19 -23.68
N ASP A 154 10.71 -0.31 -23.51
CA ASP A 154 10.06 -1.62 -23.52
C ASP A 154 9.90 -2.15 -24.94
N ASP A 155 9.69 -1.27 -25.91
CA ASP A 155 9.68 -1.62 -27.33
C ASP A 155 11.06 -2.08 -27.80
N LEU A 156 12.15 -1.46 -27.33
CA LEU A 156 13.53 -1.88 -27.64
C LEU A 156 13.90 -3.18 -26.92
N LYS A 157 13.41 -3.41 -25.70
CA LYS A 157 13.57 -4.72 -25.04
C LYS A 157 12.82 -5.83 -25.78
N ARG A 158 11.64 -5.54 -26.32
CA ARG A 158 10.90 -6.49 -27.18
C ARG A 158 11.65 -6.71 -28.49
N ALA A 159 12.06 -5.64 -29.17
CA ALA A 159 12.84 -5.74 -30.40
C ALA A 159 14.16 -6.51 -30.19
N ALA A 160 14.85 -6.33 -29.06
CA ALA A 160 16.05 -7.09 -28.72
C ALA A 160 15.76 -8.59 -28.54
N ARG A 161 14.62 -8.96 -27.96
CA ARG A 161 14.19 -10.36 -27.83
C ARG A 161 13.79 -10.96 -29.17
N ASP A 162 13.01 -10.23 -29.96
CA ASP A 162 12.59 -10.67 -31.30
C ASP A 162 13.84 -10.88 -32.19
N LEU A 163 14.82 -9.97 -32.08
CA LEU A 163 16.11 -10.09 -32.75
C LEU A 163 16.89 -11.32 -32.26
N ALA A 164 16.87 -11.63 -30.96
CA ALA A 164 17.51 -12.84 -30.41
C ALA A 164 16.94 -14.10 -31.04
N ASP A 165 15.62 -14.15 -31.14
CA ASP A 165 14.91 -15.26 -31.75
C ASP A 165 15.21 -15.37 -33.26
N ASP A 166 15.25 -14.25 -33.99
CA ASP A 166 15.62 -14.22 -35.40
C ASP A 166 17.05 -14.71 -35.65
N PHE A 167 18.03 -14.22 -34.88
CA PHE A 167 19.42 -14.65 -35.01
C PHE A 167 19.62 -16.12 -34.67
N ASN A 168 18.96 -16.63 -33.63
CA ASN A 168 19.03 -18.04 -33.28
C ASN A 168 18.36 -18.94 -34.35
N ARG A 169 17.43 -18.40 -35.15
CA ARG A 169 16.87 -19.09 -36.34
C ARG A 169 17.81 -19.06 -37.55
N ASP A 170 18.62 -18.02 -37.72
CA ASP A 170 19.43 -17.82 -38.92
C ASP A 170 20.73 -18.64 -38.91
N ARG A 171 20.84 -19.56 -39.88
CA ARG A 171 21.92 -20.56 -39.93
C ARG A 171 23.31 -19.96 -40.21
N TYR A 172 23.37 -18.80 -40.85
CA TYR A 172 24.64 -18.20 -41.27
C TYR A 172 25.30 -17.40 -40.16
N LEU A 173 24.51 -16.86 -39.24
CA LEU A 173 24.99 -16.05 -38.12
C LEU A 173 25.19 -16.92 -36.87
N ASN A 174 24.50 -18.05 -36.76
CA ASN A 174 24.61 -18.96 -35.63
C ASN A 174 25.73 -20.01 -35.78
N ARG A 175 26.70 -19.81 -36.67
CA ARG A 175 27.81 -20.75 -36.87
C ARG A 175 29.13 -20.06 -37.16
N VAL A 176 30.22 -20.59 -36.60
CA VAL A 176 31.59 -20.19 -36.94
C VAL A 176 32.46 -21.41 -37.20
N ASP A 177 33.30 -21.31 -38.23
CA ASP A 177 34.30 -22.32 -38.55
C ASP A 177 35.66 -21.95 -37.95
N ILE A 178 36.16 -22.80 -37.05
CA ILE A 178 37.46 -22.63 -36.39
C ILE A 178 38.31 -23.86 -36.69
N GLY A 179 39.40 -23.66 -37.44
CA GLY A 179 40.36 -24.73 -37.72
C GLY A 179 39.78 -25.95 -38.43
N GLY A 180 38.79 -25.76 -39.29
CA GLY A 180 38.12 -26.83 -40.04
C GLY A 180 36.99 -27.54 -39.30
N ARG A 181 36.64 -27.09 -38.08
CA ARG A 181 35.46 -27.54 -37.34
C ARG A 181 34.42 -26.42 -37.31
N SER A 182 33.16 -26.78 -37.48
CA SER A 182 32.03 -25.85 -37.33
C SER A 182 31.50 -25.91 -35.90
N PHE A 183 31.24 -24.73 -35.33
CA PHE A 183 30.64 -24.57 -34.01
C PHE A 183 29.40 -23.73 -34.12
N ASP A 184 28.34 -24.16 -33.43
CA ASP A 184 27.13 -23.36 -33.33
C ASP A 184 27.31 -22.28 -32.26
N ILE A 185 26.74 -21.10 -32.52
CA ILE A 185 26.78 -19.91 -31.68
C ILE A 185 25.37 -19.62 -31.21
N SER A 186 25.20 -19.41 -29.90
CA SER A 186 23.94 -18.94 -29.33
C SER A 186 24.08 -17.49 -28.88
N TYR A 187 23.03 -16.68 -29.10
CA TYR A 187 23.04 -15.25 -28.78
C TYR A 187 22.03 -14.89 -27.71
N ASN A 188 22.46 -14.05 -26.78
CA ASN A 188 21.59 -13.27 -25.91
C ASN A 188 21.78 -11.79 -26.20
N PHE A 189 20.66 -11.06 -26.32
CA PHE A 189 20.66 -9.62 -26.51
C PHE A 189 20.02 -8.93 -25.32
N TYR A 190 20.65 -7.85 -24.87
CA TYR A 190 20.18 -7.02 -23.78
C TYR A 190 20.17 -5.56 -24.20
N TYR A 191 19.10 -4.86 -23.80
CA TYR A 191 19.00 -3.43 -24.01
C TYR A 191 18.99 -2.70 -22.66
N GLY A 192 20.07 -1.95 -22.41
CA GLY A 192 20.28 -1.13 -21.22
C GLY A 192 20.58 0.31 -21.61
N ARG A 193 21.75 0.82 -21.20
CA ARG A 193 22.28 2.11 -21.69
C ARG A 193 22.94 1.97 -23.08
N SER A 194 23.47 0.79 -23.37
CA SER A 194 23.94 0.33 -24.68
C SER A 194 23.19 -0.95 -25.10
N PHE A 195 23.41 -1.38 -26.34
CA PHE A 195 22.93 -2.66 -26.86
C PHE A 195 24.02 -3.71 -26.63
N GLU A 196 23.77 -4.64 -25.71
CA GLU A 196 24.76 -5.64 -25.29
C GLU A 196 24.43 -7.00 -25.92
N VAL A 197 25.45 -7.68 -26.43
CA VAL A 197 25.38 -8.99 -27.06
C VAL A 197 26.30 -9.94 -26.32
N GLU A 198 25.75 -11.07 -25.89
CA GLU A 198 26.54 -12.19 -25.41
C GLU A 198 26.43 -13.34 -26.42
N ALA A 199 27.57 -13.74 -26.99
CA ALA A 199 27.67 -14.85 -27.92
C ALA A 199 28.35 -16.04 -27.24
N TYR A 200 27.76 -17.23 -27.35
CA TYR A 200 28.21 -18.44 -26.67
C TYR A 200 28.58 -19.52 -27.69
N ILE A 201 29.83 -19.98 -27.64
CA ILE A 201 30.33 -21.04 -28.52
C ILE A 201 30.58 -22.28 -27.66
N LYS A 202 29.79 -23.34 -27.89
CA LYS A 202 29.89 -24.57 -27.10
C LYS A 202 30.95 -25.52 -27.66
N GLY A 203 31.75 -26.09 -26.76
CA GLY A 203 32.60 -27.25 -27.07
C GLY A 203 33.95 -26.87 -27.71
N LEU A 204 34.40 -25.64 -27.50
CA LEU A 204 35.76 -25.25 -27.84
C LEU A 204 36.75 -26.02 -26.96
N THR A 205 37.84 -26.44 -27.58
CA THR A 205 38.99 -27.06 -26.90
C THR A 205 40.11 -26.05 -26.76
N SER A 206 41.11 -26.34 -25.94
CA SER A 206 42.31 -25.49 -25.81
C SER A 206 43.04 -25.26 -27.14
N ASP A 207 43.00 -26.24 -28.05
CA ASP A 207 43.56 -26.12 -29.40
C ASP A 207 42.75 -25.14 -30.26
N ASP A 208 41.41 -25.18 -30.16
CA ASP A 208 40.54 -24.24 -30.87
C ASP A 208 40.76 -22.81 -30.38
N LEU A 209 40.90 -22.60 -29.07
CA LEU A 209 41.24 -21.30 -28.48
C LEU A 209 42.61 -20.80 -28.93
N THR A 210 43.61 -21.70 -29.01
CA THR A 210 44.95 -21.37 -29.53
C THR A 210 44.90 -20.97 -31.00
N ARG A 211 44.04 -21.64 -31.80
CA ARG A 211 43.81 -21.29 -33.20
C ARG A 211 43.13 -19.94 -33.35
N LEU A 212 42.09 -19.66 -32.56
CA LEU A 212 41.42 -18.35 -32.53
C LEU A 212 42.39 -17.22 -32.19
N LYS A 213 43.31 -17.44 -31.25
CA LYS A 213 44.36 -16.46 -30.91
C LYS A 213 45.29 -16.15 -32.08
N LYS A 214 45.50 -17.11 -32.98
CA LYS A 214 46.41 -16.99 -34.13
C LYS A 214 45.70 -16.46 -35.38
N ASP A 215 44.47 -16.88 -35.63
CA ASP A 215 43.66 -16.47 -36.79
C ASP A 215 42.18 -16.40 -36.38
N SER A 216 41.73 -15.20 -36.03
CA SER A 216 40.35 -14.91 -35.62
C SER A 216 39.45 -14.46 -36.78
N ARG A 217 39.93 -14.44 -38.03
CA ARG A 217 39.23 -13.78 -39.14
C ARG A 217 37.80 -14.25 -39.36
N ASN A 218 37.53 -15.55 -39.15
CA ASN A 218 36.18 -16.08 -39.29
C ASN A 218 35.27 -15.62 -38.15
N LEU A 219 35.77 -15.59 -36.91
CA LEU A 219 35.03 -15.06 -35.78
C LEU A 219 34.78 -13.55 -35.95
N ASP A 220 35.80 -12.80 -36.34
CA ASP A 220 35.69 -11.35 -36.57
C ASP A 220 34.64 -11.02 -37.64
N ARG A 221 34.61 -11.78 -38.75
CA ARG A 221 33.59 -11.64 -39.80
C ARG A 221 32.19 -11.93 -39.28
N VAL A 222 32.02 -13.01 -38.53
CA VAL A 222 30.70 -13.35 -37.96
C VAL A 222 30.24 -12.23 -37.04
N MET A 223 31.12 -11.67 -36.21
CA MET A 223 30.76 -10.57 -35.30
C MET A 223 30.49 -9.26 -36.06
N ASP A 224 31.21 -8.97 -37.14
CA ASP A 224 30.92 -7.84 -38.04
C ASP A 224 29.55 -8.01 -38.72
N ASP A 225 29.24 -9.21 -39.20
CA ASP A 225 27.94 -9.55 -39.78
C ASP A 225 26.82 -9.40 -38.73
N VAL A 226 27.05 -9.80 -37.48
CA VAL A 226 26.10 -9.58 -36.38
C VAL A 226 25.82 -8.09 -36.17
N VAL A 227 26.87 -7.25 -36.08
CA VAL A 227 26.71 -5.79 -35.97
C VAL A 227 25.97 -5.21 -37.17
N SER A 228 26.32 -5.63 -38.37
CA SER A 228 25.68 -5.19 -39.62
C SER A 228 24.20 -5.50 -39.63
N GLN A 229 23.80 -6.69 -39.18
CA GLN A 229 22.41 -7.11 -39.08
C GLN A 229 21.64 -6.34 -37.99
N ILE A 230 22.24 -6.12 -36.81
CA ILE A 230 21.65 -5.25 -35.78
C ILE A 230 21.43 -3.84 -36.34
N ASN A 231 22.38 -3.30 -37.09
CA ASN A 231 22.29 -1.96 -37.69
C ASN A 231 21.22 -1.84 -38.80
N LYS A 232 20.72 -2.95 -39.36
CA LYS A 232 19.58 -2.91 -40.29
C LYS A 232 18.28 -2.61 -39.56
N ASP A 233 18.17 -2.97 -38.28
CA ASP A 233 17.03 -2.54 -37.47
C ASP A 233 17.18 -1.06 -37.12
N LYS A 234 16.19 -0.27 -37.55
CA LYS A 234 16.15 1.19 -37.32
C LYS A 234 16.17 1.53 -35.84
N ASN A 235 15.71 0.61 -35.00
CA ASN A 235 15.69 0.74 -33.55
C ASN A 235 17.10 0.76 -32.93
N PHE A 236 18.10 0.15 -33.60
CA PHE A 236 19.46 -0.03 -33.04
C PHE A 236 20.58 0.61 -33.87
N LYS A 237 20.26 1.21 -35.03
CA LYS A 237 21.24 1.78 -35.98
C LYS A 237 22.26 2.75 -35.38
N ASN A 238 21.87 3.56 -34.39
CA ASN A 238 22.75 4.56 -33.76
C ASN A 238 22.99 4.28 -32.27
N VAL A 239 22.80 3.03 -31.85
CA VAL A 239 23.04 2.60 -30.48
C VAL A 239 24.46 2.04 -30.40
N ASP A 240 25.19 2.40 -29.34
CA ASP A 240 26.48 1.78 -29.01
C ASP A 240 26.28 0.29 -28.74
N LYS A 241 27.16 -0.54 -29.32
CA LYS A 241 27.06 -2.00 -29.21
C LYS A 241 28.28 -2.56 -28.53
N ASP A 242 28.04 -3.47 -27.60
CA ASP A 242 29.08 -4.22 -26.89
C ASP A 242 28.83 -5.70 -27.13
N ILE A 243 29.81 -6.41 -27.67
CA ILE A 243 29.69 -7.83 -27.99
C ILE A 243 30.79 -8.60 -27.25
N VAL A 244 30.36 -9.53 -26.41
CA VAL A 244 31.26 -10.41 -25.68
C VAL A 244 31.05 -11.84 -26.13
N VAL A 245 32.14 -12.51 -26.52
CA VAL A 245 32.11 -13.91 -26.92
C VAL A 245 32.64 -14.77 -25.78
N PHE A 246 31.94 -15.86 -25.48
CA PHE A 246 32.26 -16.80 -24.41
C PHE A 246 32.45 -18.22 -24.93
N ASP A 247 33.41 -18.94 -24.33
CA ASP A 247 33.55 -20.39 -24.46
C ASP A 247 32.62 -21.07 -23.44
N GLY A 248 31.47 -21.55 -23.91
CA GLY A 248 30.49 -22.25 -23.10
C GLY A 248 29.05 -22.10 -23.59
N THR A 249 28.09 -22.37 -22.70
CA THR A 249 26.64 -22.37 -23.02
C THR A 249 25.82 -21.36 -22.22
N SER A 250 26.44 -20.69 -21.24
CA SER A 250 25.80 -19.70 -20.36
C SER A 250 26.85 -19.01 -19.50
N ASN A 251 26.55 -17.83 -18.96
CA ASN A 251 27.44 -17.08 -18.07
C ASN A 251 27.99 -17.87 -16.85
N ASN A 252 27.35 -18.95 -16.43
CA ASN A 252 27.89 -19.82 -15.38
C ASN A 252 29.06 -20.67 -15.92
N ASN A 253 30.28 -20.37 -15.47
CA ASN A 253 31.55 -21.05 -15.81
C ASN A 253 32.08 -20.86 -17.24
N SER A 254 31.53 -19.95 -18.03
CA SER A 254 32.10 -19.63 -19.35
C SER A 254 33.22 -18.61 -19.23
N LYS A 255 34.26 -18.73 -20.07
CA LYS A 255 35.38 -17.78 -20.13
C LYS A 255 35.20 -16.82 -21.29
N LYS A 256 35.53 -15.54 -21.08
CA LYS A 256 35.57 -14.57 -22.16
C LYS A 256 36.64 -14.98 -23.16
N VAL A 257 36.28 -15.01 -24.44
CA VAL A 257 37.14 -15.37 -25.56
C VAL A 257 37.47 -14.15 -26.39
N ALA A 258 36.50 -13.27 -26.61
CA ALA A 258 36.65 -12.09 -27.43
C ALA A 258 35.77 -10.96 -26.90
N ASP A 259 36.18 -9.74 -27.22
CA ASP A 259 35.50 -8.52 -26.80
C ASP A 259 35.52 -7.56 -27.98
N TYR A 260 34.34 -7.16 -28.42
CA TYR A 260 34.14 -6.25 -29.52
C TYR A 260 33.20 -5.13 -29.13
N TYR A 261 33.36 -3.99 -29.78
CA TYR A 261 32.46 -2.87 -29.60
C TYR A 261 32.29 -2.09 -30.90
N GLU A 262 31.11 -1.51 -31.07
CA GLU A 262 30.85 -0.46 -32.04
C GLU A 262 30.42 0.80 -31.30
N ARG A 263 30.99 1.94 -31.71
CA ARG A 263 30.60 3.28 -31.26
C ARG A 263 30.30 4.14 -32.46
N ASP A 264 29.25 4.94 -32.37
CA ASP A 264 28.86 5.94 -33.38
C ASP A 264 28.75 5.40 -34.84
N GLY A 265 28.43 4.10 -35.01
CA GLY A 265 28.28 3.48 -36.33
C GLY A 265 29.57 3.40 -37.17
N ARG A 266 30.76 3.46 -36.54
CA ARG A 266 32.07 3.49 -37.24
C ARG A 266 32.67 2.10 -37.48
N GLY A 267 31.84 1.07 -37.48
CA GLY A 267 32.26 -0.32 -37.63
C GLY A 267 32.77 -0.95 -36.33
N ILE A 268 32.83 -2.27 -36.33
CA ILE A 268 33.24 -3.06 -35.17
C ILE A 268 34.74 -2.89 -34.90
N ARG A 269 35.10 -2.79 -33.62
CA ARG A 269 36.47 -2.79 -33.11
C ARG A 269 36.60 -3.85 -32.02
N GLY A 270 37.83 -4.21 -31.70
CA GLY A 270 38.12 -5.26 -30.72
C GLY A 270 38.62 -6.53 -31.40
N GLY A 271 38.48 -7.67 -30.73
CA GLY A 271 39.03 -8.94 -31.19
C GLY A 271 39.08 -10.00 -30.10
N VAL A 272 39.73 -11.12 -30.42
CA VAL A 272 40.01 -12.20 -29.48
C VAL A 272 40.87 -11.68 -28.32
N THR A 273 40.37 -11.86 -27.10
CA THR A 273 40.97 -11.35 -25.84
C THR A 273 41.43 -12.46 -24.89
N LEU A 274 40.86 -13.67 -24.99
CA LEU A 274 41.14 -14.91 -24.24
C LEU A 274 41.72 -14.71 -22.83
#